data_AF-A0A8T0LGP8-F1
#
_entry.id   AF-A0A8T0LGP8-F1
#
_cell.length_a   1.000
_cell.length_b   1.000
_cell.length_c   1.000
_cell.angle_alpha   90.00
_cell.angle_beta   90.00
_cell.angle_gamma   90.00
#
_symmetry.space_group_name_H-M   'P 1'
#
loop_
_entity.id
_entity.type
_entity.pdbx_description
1 polymer ?
#
loop_
_entity_poly.entity_id
_entity_poly.type
_entity_poly.pdbx_seq_one_letter_code
_entity_poly.pdbx_strand_id
1 'polypeptide(L)'
;LTKKLEAGPPLPSELCVEDVEKADKLKPIAKELGCTLAQLALAWCVSNENVSTVLLGASRPSQLEENLKSLEIVSKITPEVKAKINAIVNFVPKVPEMDQIAMLRGRHL
;
A
#
# COMPACT_ATOMS: atom_id res chain seq x y z
N LEU A 1 20.99 -6.48 -24.71
CA LEU A 1 19.55 -6.29 -24.42
C LEU A 1 19.37 -6.26 -22.91
N THR A 2 19.59 -5.08 -22.35
CA THR A 2 19.58 -4.80 -20.91
C THR A 2 18.14 -4.83 -20.39
N LYS A 3 17.68 -6.00 -19.94
CA LYS A 3 16.50 -6.07 -19.07
C LYS A 3 16.85 -5.30 -17.79
N LYS A 4 16.32 -4.10 -17.65
CA LYS A 4 16.29 -3.40 -16.37
C LYS A 4 15.54 -4.33 -15.41
N LEU A 5 16.27 -4.92 -14.47
CA LEU A 5 15.71 -5.49 -13.26
C LEU A 5 14.92 -4.35 -12.60
N GLU A 6 13.58 -4.40 -12.65
CA GLU A 6 12.79 -3.50 -11.81
C GLU A 6 13.17 -3.88 -10.37
N ALA A 7 13.78 -2.93 -9.66
CA ALA A 7 14.16 -3.14 -8.26
C ALA A 7 12.92 -3.55 -7.48
N GLY A 8 12.94 -4.76 -6.91
CA GLY A 8 11.91 -5.20 -5.98
C GLY A 8 11.83 -4.22 -4.80
N PRO A 9 10.73 -4.24 -4.03
CA PRO A 9 10.63 -3.43 -2.82
C PRO A 9 11.86 -3.68 -1.94
N PRO A 10 12.50 -2.62 -1.40
CA PRO A 10 13.74 -2.73 -0.65
C PRO A 10 13.56 -3.66 0.55
N LEU A 11 14.61 -4.44 0.86
CA LEU A 11 14.60 -5.35 2.00
C LEU A 11 14.55 -4.54 3.32
N PRO A 12 13.94 -5.06 4.40
CA PRO A 12 13.72 -4.32 5.65
C PRO A 12 14.99 -3.77 6.34
N SER A 13 16.19 -4.23 5.95
CA SER A 13 17.48 -3.67 6.39
C SER A 13 17.88 -2.38 5.66
N GLU A 14 17.13 -1.97 4.64
CA GLU A 14 17.36 -0.79 3.80
C GLU A 14 16.20 0.20 3.90
N LEU A 15 15.71 0.47 5.13
CA LEU A 15 14.89 1.66 5.38
C LEU A 15 15.72 2.89 5.00
N CYS A 16 15.59 3.29 3.75
CA CYS A 16 16.30 4.44 3.23
C CYS A 16 15.67 5.69 3.85
N VAL A 17 16.49 6.70 4.11
CA VAL A 17 16.04 8.00 4.61
C VAL A 17 14.90 8.56 3.73
N GLU A 18 14.95 8.27 2.43
CA GLU A 18 13.94 8.63 1.44
C GLU A 18 12.52 8.12 1.76
N ASP A 19 12.38 6.92 2.34
CA ASP A 19 11.07 6.35 2.64
C ASP A 19 10.46 6.97 3.91
N VAL A 20 11.31 7.35 4.86
CA VAL A 20 10.91 8.13 6.04
C VAL A 20 10.46 9.53 5.62
N GLU A 21 11.16 10.17 4.68
CA GLU A 21 10.77 11.48 4.15
C GLU A 21 9.43 11.43 3.38
N LYS A 22 9.17 10.35 2.63
CA LYS A 22 7.86 10.13 2.00
C LYS A 22 6.76 9.96 3.06
N ALA A 23 7.03 9.19 4.11
CA ALA A 23 6.11 9.03 5.23
C ALA A 23 5.81 10.35 5.94
N ASP A 24 6.80 11.23 6.10
CA ASP A 24 6.62 12.58 6.65
C ASP A 24 5.70 13.45 5.78
N LYS A 25 5.81 13.35 4.46
CA LYS A 25 4.92 14.06 3.52
C LYS A 25 3.47 13.57 3.58
N LEU A 26 3.21 12.36 4.09
CA LEU A 26 1.86 11.81 4.27
C LEU A 26 1.19 12.24 5.59
N LYS A 27 1.98 12.67 6.60
CA LYS A 27 1.45 13.18 7.88
C LYS A 27 0.43 14.31 7.74
N PRO A 28 0.60 15.35 6.88
CA PRO A 28 -0.42 16.39 6.72
C PRO A 28 -1.75 15.83 6.22
N ILE A 29 -1.73 14.90 5.26
CA ILE A 29 -2.94 14.25 4.73
C ILE A 29 -3.64 13.44 5.84
N ALA A 30 -2.88 12.69 6.64
CA ALA A 30 -3.42 11.95 7.78
C ALA A 30 -4.09 12.90 8.80
N LYS A 31 -3.47 14.06 9.04
CA LYS A 31 -4.00 15.08 9.95
C LYS A 31 -5.29 15.71 9.42
N GLU A 32 -5.39 15.99 8.11
CA GLU A 32 -6.63 16.48 7.48
C GLU A 32 -7.78 15.48 7.62
N LEU A 33 -7.48 14.18 7.53
CA LEU A 33 -8.46 13.10 7.66
C LEU A 33 -8.79 12.74 9.13
N GLY A 34 -8.01 13.26 10.07
CA GLY A 34 -8.16 13.00 11.51
C GLY A 34 -7.75 11.58 11.93
N CYS A 35 -6.78 10.98 11.23
CA CYS A 35 -6.32 9.61 11.49
C CYS A 35 -4.81 9.53 11.75
N THR A 36 -4.35 8.42 12.35
CA THR A 36 -2.91 8.15 12.45
C THR A 36 -2.34 7.78 11.07
N LEU A 37 -1.02 7.90 10.92
CA LEU A 37 -0.36 7.50 9.67
C LEU A 37 -0.53 6.00 9.39
N ALA A 38 -0.53 5.16 10.42
CA ALA A 38 -0.78 3.73 10.31
C ALA A 38 -2.21 3.44 9.83
N GLN A 39 -3.19 4.16 10.38
CA GLN A 39 -4.59 4.07 9.94
C GLN A 39 -4.76 4.52 8.49
N LEU A 40 -4.07 5.59 8.08
CA LEU A 40 -4.09 6.05 6.68
C LEU A 40 -3.55 4.97 5.74
N ALA A 41 -2.43 4.34 6.07
CA ALA A 41 -1.83 3.29 5.26
C ALA A 41 -2.76 2.08 5.11
N LEU A 42 -3.36 1.62 6.20
CA LEU A 42 -4.33 0.52 6.17
C LEU A 42 -5.57 0.88 5.37
N ALA A 43 -6.14 2.06 5.59
CA ALA A 43 -7.32 2.52 4.86
C ALA A 43 -7.04 2.65 3.35
N TRP A 44 -5.85 3.10 2.98
CA TRP A 44 -5.41 3.16 1.58
C TRP A 44 -5.31 1.76 0.95
N CYS A 45 -4.73 0.78 1.66
CA CYS A 45 -4.65 -0.61 1.20
C CYS A 45 -6.04 -1.23 0.99
N VAL A 46 -6.95 -1.07 1.97
CA VAL A 46 -8.32 -1.60 1.90
C VAL A 46 -9.14 -0.92 0.81
N SER A 47 -8.88 0.35 0.53
CA SER A 47 -9.60 1.10 -0.51
C SER A 47 -9.22 0.65 -1.94
N ASN A 48 -8.20 -0.18 -2.12
CA ASN A 48 -7.84 -0.71 -3.44
C ASN A 48 -8.72 -1.91 -3.82
N GLU A 49 -9.47 -1.76 -4.90
CA GLU A 49 -10.36 -2.78 -5.48
C GLU A 49 -9.65 -4.08 -5.90
N ASN A 50 -8.32 -4.04 -6.12
CA ASN A 50 -7.53 -5.23 -6.42
C ASN A 50 -7.07 -6.00 -5.17
N VAL A 51 -7.38 -5.52 -3.97
CA VAL A 51 -6.97 -6.12 -2.70
C VAL A 51 -8.17 -6.82 -2.07
N SER A 52 -8.13 -8.16 -2.03
CA SER A 52 -9.19 -8.96 -1.38
C SER A 52 -9.08 -8.97 0.14
N THR A 53 -7.85 -9.00 0.66
CA THR A 53 -7.56 -9.11 2.10
C THR A 53 -6.31 -8.33 2.45
N VAL A 54 -6.34 -7.59 3.56
CA VAL A 54 -5.17 -6.94 4.16
C VAL A 54 -4.74 -7.74 5.38
N LEU A 55 -3.48 -8.21 5.39
CA LEU A 55 -2.89 -8.84 6.57
C LEU A 55 -2.29 -7.77 7.48
N LEU A 56 -2.77 -7.71 8.71
CA LEU A 56 -2.26 -6.80 9.74
C LEU A 56 -1.43 -7.56 10.78
N GLY A 57 -0.29 -6.97 11.15
CA GLY A 57 0.53 -7.40 12.28
C GLY A 57 0.34 -6.48 13.47
N ALA A 58 0.15 -7.03 14.66
CA ALA A 58 0.09 -6.28 15.91
C ALA A 58 0.84 -7.04 17.00
N SER A 59 1.77 -6.36 17.69
CA SER A 59 2.53 -6.95 18.81
C SER A 59 1.83 -6.75 20.15
N ARG A 60 0.85 -5.84 20.22
CA ARG A 60 0.06 -5.52 21.41
C ARG A 60 -1.41 -5.31 21.04
N PRO A 61 -2.36 -5.57 21.96
CA PRO A 61 -3.78 -5.41 21.70
C PRO A 61 -4.17 -3.98 21.30
N SER A 62 -3.54 -2.97 21.89
CA SER A 62 -3.79 -1.57 21.54
C SER A 62 -3.45 -1.23 20.08
N GLN A 63 -2.42 -1.86 19.50
CA GLN A 63 -2.09 -1.70 18.08
C GLN A 63 -3.14 -2.35 17.18
N LEU A 64 -3.67 -3.50 17.58
CA LEU A 64 -4.76 -4.15 16.87
C LEU A 64 -6.01 -3.25 16.87
N GLU A 65 -6.37 -2.69 18.02
CA GLU A 65 -7.49 -1.75 18.14
C GLU A 65 -7.28 -0.50 17.27
N GLU A 66 -6.07 0.06 17.24
CA GLU A 66 -5.75 1.20 16.37
C GLU A 66 -5.88 0.83 14.89
N ASN A 67 -5.37 -0.35 14.50
CA ASN A 67 -5.45 -0.85 13.13
C ASN A 67 -6.91 -1.05 12.70
N LEU A 68 -7.78 -1.58 13.56
CA LEU A 68 -9.19 -1.81 13.23
C LEU A 68 -9.98 -0.51 13.02
N LYS A 69 -9.64 0.57 13.75
CA LYS A 69 -10.24 1.91 13.54
C LYS A 69 -9.95 2.49 12.16
N SER A 70 -8.97 1.96 11.42
CA SER A 70 -8.73 2.36 10.04
C SER A 70 -9.92 2.12 9.11
N LEU A 71 -10.79 1.15 9.43
CA LEU A 71 -12.01 0.84 8.65
C LEU A 71 -12.97 2.02 8.58
N GLU A 72 -13.04 2.84 9.63
CA GLU A 72 -13.88 4.05 9.68
C GLU A 72 -13.34 5.16 8.74
N ILE A 73 -12.06 5.08 8.40
CA ILE A 73 -11.36 6.04 7.54
C ILE A 73 -11.46 5.64 6.07
N VAL A 74 -11.66 4.36 5.75
CA VAL A 74 -11.77 3.86 4.37
C VAL A 74 -12.80 4.66 3.57
N SER A 75 -13.94 4.98 4.18
CA SER A 75 -15.02 5.79 3.59
C SER A 75 -14.59 7.21 3.22
N LYS A 76 -13.55 7.75 3.86
CA LYS A 76 -13.02 9.10 3.63
C LYS A 76 -11.90 9.13 2.58
N ILE A 77 -11.41 7.97 2.13
CA ILE A 77 -10.39 7.86 1.08
C ILE A 77 -11.07 8.09 -0.29
N THR A 78 -11.26 9.36 -0.64
CA THR A 78 -11.76 9.76 -1.95
C THR A 78 -10.72 9.51 -3.05
N PRO A 79 -11.13 9.43 -4.33
CA PRO A 79 -10.17 9.35 -5.44
C PRO A 79 -9.15 10.50 -5.46
N GLU A 80 -9.53 11.68 -4.98
CA GLU A 80 -8.63 12.83 -4.84
C GLU A 80 -7.55 12.59 -3.79
N VAL A 81 -7.94 12.05 -2.62
CA VAL A 81 -6.99 11.67 -1.56
C VAL A 81 -6.04 10.57 -2.06
N LYS A 82 -6.56 9.57 -2.77
CA LYS A 82 -5.72 8.53 -3.41
C LYS A 82 -4.70 9.14 -4.37
N ALA A 83 -5.12 10.09 -5.21
CA ALA A 83 -4.23 10.77 -6.15
C ALA A 83 -3.11 11.54 -5.43
N LYS A 84 -3.44 12.26 -4.33
CA LYS A 84 -2.45 12.94 -3.49
C LYS A 84 -1.44 11.97 -2.88
N ILE A 85 -1.91 10.83 -2.35
CA ILE A 85 -1.04 9.80 -1.79
C ILE A 85 -0.13 9.23 -2.89
N ASN A 86 -0.69 8.83 -4.02
CA ASN A 86 0.07 8.24 -5.13
C ASN A 86 1.16 9.18 -5.68
N ALA A 87 0.91 10.49 -5.70
CA ALA A 87 1.91 11.49 -6.09
C ALA A 87 3.11 11.55 -5.14
N ILE A 88 2.94 11.21 -3.86
CA ILE A 88 4.00 11.21 -2.85
C ILE A 88 4.77 9.87 -2.86
N VAL A 89 4.05 8.74 -2.90
CA VAL A 89 4.69 7.41 -2.78
C VAL A 89 5.29 6.92 -4.10
N ASN A 90 4.89 7.52 -5.24
CA ASN A 90 5.29 7.10 -6.59
C ASN A 90 5.10 5.59 -6.84
N PHE A 91 4.10 5.01 -6.18
CA PHE A 91 3.77 3.59 -6.28
C PHE A 91 2.43 3.45 -6.97
N VAL A 92 2.45 2.89 -8.18
CA VAL A 92 1.24 2.48 -8.90
C VAL A 92 1.29 0.95 -8.97
N PRO A 93 0.41 0.24 -8.25
CA PRO A 93 0.36 -1.21 -8.36
C PRO A 93 0.04 -1.57 -9.81
N LYS A 94 0.98 -2.22 -10.50
CA LYS A 94 0.75 -2.75 -11.83
C LYS A 94 -0.09 -4.01 -11.67
N VAL A 95 -1.19 -4.11 -12.42
CA VAL A 95 -1.89 -5.38 -12.56
C VAL A 95 -0.90 -6.36 -13.19
N PRO A 96 -0.67 -7.55 -12.61
CA PRO A 96 0.20 -8.53 -13.24
C PRO A 96 -0.35 -8.84 -14.63
N GLU A 97 0.46 -8.57 -15.66
CA GLU A 97 0.11 -8.99 -17.02
C GLU A 97 -0.02 -10.51 -17.04
N MET A 98 -1.10 -10.99 -17.65
CA MET A 98 -1.40 -12.42 -17.75
C MET A 98 -0.28 -13.11 -18.56
N ASP A 99 0.55 -13.91 -17.89
CA ASP A 99 1.60 -14.68 -18.55
C ASP A 99 0.99 -15.75 -19.45
N GLN A 100 1.08 -15.56 -20.77
CA GLN A 100 0.55 -16.51 -21.75
C GLN A 100 1.19 -17.90 -21.61
N ILE A 101 2.43 -17.99 -21.11
CA ILE A 101 3.12 -19.26 -20.87
C ILE A 101 2.52 -19.98 -19.65
N ALA A 102 2.08 -19.25 -18.62
CA ALA A 102 1.37 -19.85 -17.48
C ALA A 102 0.04 -20.48 -17.89
N MET A 103 -0.71 -19.84 -18.80
CA MET A 103 -1.96 -20.39 -19.38
C MET A 103 -1.73 -21.66 -20.21
N LEU A 104 -0.64 -21.72 -20.98
CA LEU A 104 -0.30 -22.89 -21.79
C LEU A 104 0.06 -24.10 -20.92
N ARG A 105 0.72 -23.89 -19.77
CA ARG A 105 1.09 -24.95 -18.82
C ARG A 105 -0.12 -25.54 -18.08
N GLY A 106 -1.11 -24.73 -17.74
CA GLY A 106 -2.33 -25.18 -17.03
C GLY A 106 -3.36 -25.89 -17.90
N ARG A 107 -3.20 -25.92 -19.23
CA ARG A 107 -4.14 -26.55 -20.17
C ARG A 107 -3.82 -28.02 -20.47
N HIS A 108 -2.66 -28.50 -20.04
CA HIS A 108 -2.13 -29.84 -20.36
C HIS A 108 -1.68 -30.65 -19.13
N LEU A 109 -1.97 -30.15 -17.92
CA LEU A 109 -1.92 -30.89 -16.66
C LEU A 109 -3.36 -30.99 -16.13
#